data_AF-A0A8H7TX70-F1
#
_entry.id   AF-A0A8H7TX70-F1
#
_cell.length_a   1.000
_cell.length_b   1.000
_cell.length_c   1.000
_cell.angle_alpha   90.00
_cell.angle_beta   90.00
_cell.angle_gamma   90.00
#
_symmetry.space_group_name_H-M   'P 1'
#
loop_
_entity.id
_entity.type
_entity.pdbx_description
1 polymer ?
#
loop_
_entity_poly.entity_id
_entity_poly.type
_entity_poly.pdbx_seq_one_letter_code
_entity_poly.pdbx_strand_id
1 'polypeptide(L)'
;MKVYYDKHVQEAPVFAPGDKVWLDARNLKLKQLSKKLSPKRLGPYTVRQKLGDLDYKLVLPKSVPVHPVFHVSLLSKYTRSDIPGRELEEPPAIKVEGDEEYEVEQIKDSRIFRRQLQYLVKWKGYDDSHTLWEPARNVTNAPALIADFHRKNPNAPR
;
A
#
# COMPACT_ATOMS: atom_id res chain seq x y z
N MET A 1 -2.66 -2.57 -47.84
CA MET A 1 -2.23 -1.68 -46.72
C MET A 1 -2.29 -2.31 -45.32
N LYS A 2 -2.97 -3.45 -45.09
CA LYS A 2 -3.03 -4.12 -43.77
C LYS A 2 -1.78 -4.91 -43.37
N VAL A 3 -0.99 -5.39 -44.33
CA VAL A 3 0.08 -6.39 -44.12
C VAL A 3 1.35 -5.84 -43.43
N TYR A 4 1.56 -4.52 -43.45
CA TYR A 4 2.75 -3.90 -42.83
C TYR A 4 2.57 -3.53 -41.36
N TYR A 5 1.33 -3.25 -40.92
CA TYR A 5 1.05 -2.84 -39.55
C TYR A 5 1.11 -4.02 -38.57
N ASP A 6 0.62 -5.19 -38.98
CA ASP A 6 0.46 -6.35 -38.09
C ASP A 6 1.79 -7.08 -37.79
N LYS A 7 2.89 -6.78 -38.49
CA LYS A 7 4.19 -7.46 -38.33
C LYS A 7 4.82 -7.30 -36.94
N HIS A 8 4.43 -6.29 -36.19
CA HIS A 8 4.94 -6.02 -34.83
C HIS A 8 3.83 -6.01 -33.78
N VAL A 9 2.60 -6.41 -34.14
CA VAL A 9 1.48 -6.44 -33.20
C VAL A 9 1.56 -7.74 -32.41
N GLN A 10 1.93 -7.63 -31.14
CA GLN A 10 1.76 -8.75 -30.21
C GLN A 10 0.27 -9.03 -30.03
N GLU A 11 -0.11 -10.31 -29.99
CA GLU A 11 -1.49 -10.70 -29.68
C GLU A 11 -1.91 -10.08 -28.35
N ALA A 12 -3.09 -9.46 -28.38
CA ALA A 12 -3.65 -8.79 -27.23
C ALA A 12 -3.85 -9.79 -26.08
N PRO A 13 -3.32 -9.52 -24.87
CA PRO A 13 -3.61 -10.35 -23.71
C PRO A 13 -5.11 -10.46 -23.47
N VAL A 14 -5.60 -11.69 -23.34
CA VAL A 14 -7.01 -11.96 -23.03
C VAL A 14 -7.19 -11.93 -21.52
N PHE A 15 -8.17 -11.15 -21.04
CA PHE A 15 -8.53 -11.07 -19.63
C PHE A 15 -9.92 -11.66 -19.41
N ALA A 16 -10.09 -12.42 -18.32
CA ALA A 16 -11.39 -12.93 -17.91
C ALA A 16 -12.10 -11.92 -17.00
N PRO A 17 -13.45 -11.90 -16.98
CA PRO A 17 -14.21 -11.21 -15.94
C PRO A 17 -13.76 -11.67 -14.55
N GLY A 18 -13.40 -10.75 -13.67
CA GLY A 18 -12.84 -11.03 -12.34
C GLY A 18 -11.32 -10.87 -12.25
N ASP A 19 -10.59 -10.84 -13.37
CA ASP A 19 -9.15 -10.59 -13.34
C ASP A 19 -8.83 -9.19 -12.83
N LYS A 20 -7.74 -9.09 -12.05
CA LYS A 20 -7.16 -7.81 -11.66
C LYS A 20 -6.20 -7.33 -12.74
N VAL A 21 -6.32 -6.08 -13.15
CA VAL A 21 -5.48 -5.44 -14.16
C VAL A 21 -5.05 -4.05 -13.73
N TRP A 22 -3.82 -3.68 -14.07
CA TRP A 22 -3.33 -2.31 -14.00
C TRP A 22 -3.85 -1.52 -15.19
N LEU A 23 -4.40 -0.33 -14.93
CA LEU A 23 -4.77 0.63 -15.97
C LEU A 23 -3.67 1.67 -16.18
N ASP A 24 -3.21 1.81 -17.40
CA ASP A 24 -2.22 2.82 -17.77
C ASP A 24 -2.83 4.23 -17.78
N ALA A 25 -2.25 5.14 -16.99
CA ALA A 25 -2.72 6.51 -16.84
C ALA A 25 -2.09 7.50 -17.82
N ARG A 26 -1.23 7.07 -18.76
CA ARG A 26 -0.54 7.96 -19.72
C ARG A 26 -1.50 8.90 -20.47
N ASN A 27 -2.73 8.45 -20.72
CA ASN A 27 -3.75 9.18 -21.47
C ASN A 27 -4.90 9.71 -20.58
N LEU A 28 -4.80 9.57 -19.25
CA LEU A 28 -5.87 9.94 -18.33
C LEU A 28 -5.60 11.32 -17.71
N LYS A 29 -6.58 12.22 -17.87
CA LYS A 29 -6.56 13.54 -17.22
C LYS A 29 -7.04 13.41 -15.77
N LEU A 30 -6.16 12.93 -14.89
CA LEU A 30 -6.44 12.88 -13.46
C LEU A 30 -6.27 14.26 -12.83
N LYS A 31 -7.26 14.72 -12.07
CA LYS A 31 -7.26 16.05 -11.42
C LYS A 31 -6.26 16.17 -10.27
N GLN A 32 -5.69 15.07 -9.79
CA GLN A 32 -5.17 15.00 -8.43
C GLN A 32 -3.67 15.33 -8.27
N LEU A 33 -2.83 15.19 -9.31
CA LEU A 33 -1.37 15.41 -9.18
C LEU A 33 -0.75 15.89 -10.51
N SER A 34 0.39 16.57 -10.44
CA SER A 34 1.18 16.96 -11.63
C SER A 34 1.65 15.73 -12.40
N LYS A 35 1.90 15.84 -13.72
CA LYS A 35 2.32 14.72 -14.59
C LYS A 35 3.55 13.94 -14.09
N LYS A 36 4.41 14.57 -13.28
CA LYS A 36 5.60 13.94 -12.68
C LYS A 36 5.27 13.12 -11.43
N LEU A 37 4.26 13.53 -10.67
CA LEU A 37 3.86 12.90 -9.41
C LEU A 37 2.67 11.95 -9.60
N SER A 38 1.96 12.04 -10.72
CA SER A 38 0.87 11.13 -11.05
C SER A 38 1.41 9.71 -11.30
N PRO A 39 0.81 8.68 -10.68
CA PRO A 39 1.21 7.30 -10.93
C PRO A 39 1.01 6.94 -12.41
N LYS A 40 2.00 6.29 -13.02
CA LYS A 40 1.92 5.86 -14.43
C LYS A 40 0.88 4.75 -14.66
N ARG A 41 0.63 3.94 -13.62
CA ARG A 41 -0.37 2.87 -13.61
C ARG A 41 -1.28 3.05 -12.41
N LEU A 42 -2.58 2.95 -12.63
CA LEU A 42 -3.62 3.09 -11.61
C LEU A 42 -4.18 1.73 -11.27
N GLY A 43 -4.19 1.44 -9.96
CA GLY A 43 -4.87 0.35 -9.29
C GLY A 43 -4.70 -1.06 -9.88
N PRO A 44 -4.82 -2.12 -9.08
CA PRO A 44 -5.49 -3.31 -9.58
C PRO A 44 -6.98 -3.02 -9.68
N TYR A 45 -7.49 -2.77 -10.89
CA TYR A 45 -8.93 -2.72 -11.15
C TYR A 45 -9.44 -4.08 -11.62
N THR A 46 -10.67 -4.40 -11.27
CA THR A 46 -11.27 -5.67 -11.65
C THR A 46 -11.95 -5.54 -13.02
N VAL A 47 -11.71 -6.50 -13.91
CA VAL A 47 -12.42 -6.59 -15.18
C VAL A 47 -13.87 -7.01 -14.91
N ARG A 48 -14.83 -6.15 -15.26
CA ARG A 48 -16.26 -6.43 -15.12
C ARG A 48 -16.77 -7.31 -16.25
N GLN A 49 -16.45 -6.94 -17.50
CA GLN A 49 -16.81 -7.73 -18.68
C GLN A 49 -15.93 -7.35 -19.87
N LYS A 50 -15.80 -8.27 -20.83
CA LYS A 50 -15.30 -7.99 -22.18
C LYS A 50 -16.45 -7.44 -23.03
N LEU A 51 -16.26 -6.29 -23.67
CA LEU A 51 -17.28 -5.63 -24.51
C LEU A 51 -17.07 -5.85 -26.00
N GLY A 52 -15.82 -6.00 -26.43
CA GLY A 52 -15.42 -6.34 -27.80
C GLY A 52 -14.12 -7.13 -27.80
N ASP A 53 -13.52 -7.36 -28.97
CA ASP A 53 -12.30 -8.18 -29.06
C ASP A 53 -11.14 -7.60 -28.24
N LEU A 54 -11.04 -6.27 -28.18
CA LEU A 54 -9.96 -5.53 -27.55
C LEU A 54 -10.41 -4.62 -26.40
N ASP A 55 -11.72 -4.45 -26.20
CA ASP A 55 -12.26 -3.49 -25.22
C ASP A 55 -12.83 -4.19 -23.98
N TYR A 56 -12.40 -3.73 -22.81
CA TYR A 56 -12.80 -4.26 -21.51
C TYR A 56 -13.40 -3.17 -20.63
N LYS A 57 -14.46 -3.52 -19.90
CA LYS A 57 -15.07 -2.66 -18.89
C LYS A 57 -14.48 -2.98 -17.53
N LEU A 58 -13.95 -1.98 -16.84
CA LEU A 58 -13.38 -2.10 -15.50
C LEU A 58 -14.35 -1.62 -14.42
N VAL A 59 -14.20 -2.14 -13.22
CA VAL A 59 -14.82 -1.58 -12.01
C VAL A 59 -13.92 -0.46 -11.49
N LEU A 60 -14.29 0.78 -11.79
CA LEU A 60 -13.59 1.97 -11.30
C LEU A 60 -14.29 2.55 -10.05
N PRO A 61 -13.53 3.10 -9.09
CA PRO A 61 -14.11 3.85 -7.98
C PRO A 61 -14.70 5.18 -8.47
N LYS A 62 -15.73 5.67 -7.78
CA LYS A 62 -16.40 6.95 -8.10
C LYS A 62 -15.47 8.18 -8.01
N SER A 63 -14.31 8.03 -7.37
CA SER A 63 -13.28 9.06 -7.28
C SER A 63 -12.56 9.33 -8.60
N VAL A 64 -12.60 8.40 -9.57
CA VAL A 64 -11.95 8.52 -10.87
C VAL A 64 -13.02 8.88 -11.91
N PRO A 65 -13.11 10.15 -12.36
CA PRO A 65 -14.14 10.60 -13.30
C PRO A 65 -13.75 10.27 -14.75
N VAL A 66 -13.48 8.99 -15.03
CA VAL A 66 -13.08 8.49 -16.35
C VAL A 66 -14.07 7.41 -16.77
N HIS A 67 -14.36 7.32 -18.07
CA HIS A 67 -15.21 6.27 -18.62
C HIS A 67 -14.59 4.88 -18.35
N PRO A 68 -15.35 3.89 -17.84
CA PRO A 68 -14.79 2.61 -17.37
C PRO A 68 -14.43 1.62 -18.49
N VAL A 69 -14.49 2.01 -19.76
CA VAL A 69 -14.18 1.13 -20.90
C VAL A 69 -12.82 1.50 -21.46
N PHE A 70 -11.92 0.51 -21.56
CA PHE A 70 -10.55 0.71 -22.00
C PHE A 70 -10.12 -0.39 -22.98
N HIS A 71 -9.30 0.03 -23.94
CA HIS A 71 -8.62 -0.86 -24.87
C HIS A 71 -7.53 -1.67 -24.15
N VAL A 72 -7.34 -2.92 -24.57
CA VAL A 72 -6.37 -3.88 -24.03
C VAL A 72 -4.94 -3.34 -23.94
N SER A 73 -4.53 -2.44 -24.85
CA SER A 73 -3.20 -1.80 -24.83
C SER A 73 -2.95 -0.91 -23.61
N LEU A 74 -4.01 -0.47 -22.92
CA LEU A 74 -3.92 0.30 -21.67
C LEU A 74 -4.03 -0.60 -20.44
N LEU A 75 -4.20 -1.90 -20.63
CA LEU A 75 -4.35 -2.87 -19.55
C LEU A 75 -3.09 -3.72 -19.44
N SER A 76 -2.67 -3.97 -18.21
CA SER A 76 -1.58 -4.89 -17.93
C SER A 76 -2.03 -5.86 -16.84
N LYS A 77 -1.70 -7.13 -16.97
CA LYS A 77 -2.05 -8.14 -15.95
C LYS A 77 -1.50 -7.71 -14.59
N TYR A 78 -2.34 -7.75 -13.55
CA TYR A 78 -1.87 -7.61 -12.19
C TYR A 78 -1.33 -8.96 -11.74
N THR A 79 -0.04 -9.01 -11.42
CA THR A 79 0.57 -10.13 -10.71
C THR A 79 0.80 -9.67 -9.28
N ARG A 80 0.36 -10.47 -8.31
CA ARG A 80 0.74 -10.30 -6.91
C ARG A 80 2.27 -10.35 -6.85
N SER A 81 2.90 -9.48 -6.04
CA SER A 81 4.35 -9.58 -5.92
C SER A 81 4.69 -10.78 -5.05
N ASP A 82 5.22 -11.83 -5.65
CA ASP A 82 5.71 -13.03 -4.92
C ASP A 82 7.07 -12.80 -4.25
N ILE A 83 7.52 -11.55 -4.16
CA ILE A 83 8.77 -11.18 -3.49
C ILE A 83 8.50 -11.28 -1.97
N PRO A 84 9.21 -12.17 -1.24
CA PRO A 84 9.04 -12.31 0.19
C PRO A 84 9.28 -10.97 0.91
N GLY A 85 8.39 -10.58 1.82
CA GLY A 85 8.50 -9.36 2.63
C GLY A 85 8.08 -8.05 1.95
N ARG A 86 7.61 -8.07 0.69
CA ARG A 86 7.12 -6.86 0.00
C ARG A 86 5.67 -6.52 0.34
N GLU A 87 4.84 -7.55 0.52
CA GLU A 87 3.51 -7.39 1.09
C GLU A 87 3.64 -7.66 2.59
N LEU A 88 3.77 -6.59 3.37
CA LEU A 88 3.55 -6.68 4.80
C LEU A 88 2.06 -6.88 4.98
N GLU A 89 1.64 -8.12 5.28
CA GLU A 89 0.34 -8.31 5.90
C GLU A 89 0.44 -7.59 7.24
N GLU A 90 -0.23 -6.43 7.34
CA GLU A 90 -0.37 -5.72 8.61
C GLU A 90 -0.99 -6.71 9.59
N PRO A 91 -0.29 -7.13 10.66
CA PRO A 91 -0.89 -7.98 11.68
C PRO A 91 -2.19 -7.33 12.17
N PRO A 92 -3.23 -8.14 12.39
CA PRO A 92 -4.54 -7.64 12.77
C PRO A 92 -4.44 -6.84 14.08
N ALA A 93 -5.05 -5.66 14.10
CA ALA A 93 -5.17 -4.87 15.34
C ALA A 93 -5.96 -5.68 16.38
N ILE A 94 -5.43 -5.74 17.60
CA ILE A 94 -6.07 -6.37 18.74
C ILE A 94 -7.10 -5.37 19.27
N LYS A 95 -8.38 -5.74 19.29
CA LYS A 95 -9.43 -4.88 19.86
C LYS A 95 -9.50 -5.08 21.37
N VAL A 96 -9.07 -4.09 22.14
CA VAL A 96 -9.19 -4.06 23.60
C VAL A 96 -10.11 -2.90 23.95
N GLU A 97 -11.21 -3.17 24.65
CA GLU A 97 -12.18 -2.14 25.11
C GLU A 97 -12.77 -1.22 24.03
N GLY A 98 -12.67 -1.62 22.75
CA GLY A 98 -13.18 -0.84 21.60
C GLY A 98 -12.09 -0.07 20.85
N ASP A 99 -10.87 -0.01 21.38
CA ASP A 99 -9.71 0.61 20.76
C ASP A 99 -8.80 -0.42 20.06
N GLU A 100 -8.11 0.02 19.02
CA GLU A 100 -7.15 -0.78 18.24
C GLU A 100 -5.77 -0.73 18.89
N GLU A 101 -5.33 -1.84 19.47
CA GLU A 101 -4.02 -2.02 20.08
C GLU A 101 -3.11 -2.94 19.26
N TYR A 102 -1.80 -2.72 19.33
CA TYR A 102 -0.78 -3.52 18.65
C TYR A 102 0.24 -4.04 19.65
N GLU A 103 0.70 -5.27 19.47
CA GLU A 103 1.69 -5.88 20.36
C GLU A 103 3.07 -5.25 20.14
N VAL A 104 3.65 -4.70 21.21
CA VAL A 104 5.00 -4.12 21.19
C VAL A 104 6.04 -5.24 21.33
N GLU A 105 6.97 -5.31 20.40
CA GLU A 105 8.12 -6.23 20.48
C GLU A 105 9.26 -5.63 21.32
N GLN A 106 9.61 -4.36 21.08
CA GLN A 106 10.75 -3.73 21.75
C GLN A 106 10.66 -2.20 21.72
N ILE A 107 11.15 -1.55 22.78
CA ILE A 107 11.44 -0.11 22.79
C ILE A 107 12.91 0.10 22.39
N LYS A 108 13.12 0.83 21.29
CA LYS A 108 14.45 1.07 20.72
C LYS A 108 15.11 2.34 21.25
N ASP A 109 14.33 3.38 21.48
CA ASP A 109 14.86 4.69 21.86
C ASP A 109 13.81 5.51 22.61
N SER A 110 14.24 6.59 23.26
CA SER A 110 13.36 7.55 23.94
C SER A 110 13.83 8.97 23.71
N ARG A 111 12.89 9.91 23.56
CA ARG A 111 13.21 11.33 23.38
C ARG A 111 12.16 12.22 24.04
N ILE A 112 12.55 13.46 24.33
CA ILE A 112 11.61 14.53 24.68
C ILE A 112 11.34 15.36 23.42
N PHE A 113 10.11 15.29 22.90
CA PHE A 113 9.67 16.12 21.77
C PHE A 113 8.45 16.95 22.18
N ARG A 114 8.51 18.27 21.96
CA ARG A 114 7.45 19.21 22.37
C ARG A 114 7.03 19.05 23.85
N ARG A 115 8.01 18.89 24.74
CA ARG A 115 7.83 18.67 26.19
C ARG A 115 7.09 17.37 26.56
N GLN A 116 7.01 16.41 25.64
CA GLN A 116 6.41 15.10 25.87
C GLN A 116 7.43 13.99 25.66
N LEU A 117 7.41 13.00 26.56
CA LEU A 117 8.22 11.80 26.42
C LEU A 117 7.62 10.90 25.33
N GLN A 118 8.46 10.53 24.37
CA GLN A 118 8.12 9.60 23.29
C GLN A 118 9.09 8.42 23.31
N TYR A 119 8.58 7.24 22.97
CA TYR A 119 9.35 6.02 22.77
C TYR A 119 9.32 5.62 21.30
N LEU A 120 10.47 5.18 20.78
CA LEU A 120 10.54 4.56 19.46
C LEU A 120 10.17 3.09 19.62
N VAL A 121 8.97 2.74 19.16
CA VAL A 121 8.35 1.43 19.35
C VAL A 121 8.58 0.55 18.13
N LYS A 122 9.10 -0.66 18.36
CA LYS A 122 9.12 -1.76 17.40
C LYS A 122 7.93 -2.67 17.69
N TRP A 123 7.07 -2.83 16.69
CA TRP A 123 5.86 -3.64 16.77
C TRP A 123 6.15 -5.08 16.36
N LYS A 124 5.54 -6.04 17.03
CA LYS A 124 5.73 -7.46 16.74
C LYS A 124 5.13 -7.82 15.39
N GLY A 125 5.91 -8.51 14.56
CA GLY A 125 5.48 -8.90 13.22
C GLY A 125 5.66 -7.81 12.16
N TYR A 126 6.14 -6.62 12.54
CA TYR A 126 6.54 -5.59 11.59
C TYR A 126 8.06 -5.49 11.49
N ASP A 127 8.52 -5.07 10.32
CA ASP A 127 9.93 -4.74 10.11
C ASP A 127 10.31 -3.41 10.79
N ASP A 128 11.61 -3.19 10.97
CA ASP A 128 12.18 -1.98 11.55
C ASP A 128 11.75 -0.69 10.81
N SER A 129 11.40 -0.78 9.53
CA SER A 129 10.83 0.32 8.75
C SER A 129 9.51 0.88 9.31
N HIS A 130 8.79 0.12 10.13
CA HIS A 130 7.52 0.51 10.75
C HIS A 130 7.69 0.99 12.20
N THR A 131 8.93 1.22 12.64
CA THR A 131 9.16 1.79 13.96
C THR A 131 8.70 3.24 14.00
N LEU A 132 7.86 3.56 14.98
CA LEU A 132 7.24 4.89 15.12
C LEU A 132 7.44 5.45 16.53
N TRP A 133 7.45 6.77 16.62
CA TRP A 133 7.56 7.50 17.89
C TRP A 133 6.19 7.66 18.54
N GLU A 134 5.94 6.85 19.56
CA GLU A 134 4.69 6.88 20.31
C GLU A 134 4.85 7.66 21.62
N PRO A 135 3.88 8.52 22.00
CA PRO A 135 3.84 9.14 23.31
C PRO A 135 3.86 8.10 24.43
N ALA A 136 4.50 8.40 25.57
CA ALA A 136 4.57 7.48 26.71
C ALA A 136 3.18 7.01 27.22
N ARG A 137 2.14 7.84 27.05
CA ARG A 137 0.75 7.50 27.38
C ARG A 137 0.15 6.39 26.49
N ASN A 138 0.69 6.15 25.30
CA ASN A 138 0.22 5.12 24.37
C ASN A 138 0.92 3.77 24.63
N VAL A 139 2.02 3.76 25.38
CA VAL A 139 2.84 2.57 25.65
C VAL A 139 2.61 2.06 27.09
N THR A 140 1.51 2.47 27.74
CA THR A 140 1.19 2.11 29.13
C THR A 140 1.00 0.60 29.31
N ASN A 141 0.61 -0.10 28.25
CA ASN A 141 0.31 -1.54 28.29
C ASN A 141 1.59 -2.41 28.21
N ALA A 142 2.78 -1.81 28.08
CA ALA A 142 4.05 -2.53 28.04
C ALA A 142 5.08 -2.05 29.10
N PRO A 143 4.73 -2.07 30.41
CA PRO A 143 5.60 -1.55 31.46
C PRO A 143 6.91 -2.34 31.61
N ALA A 144 6.89 -3.64 31.34
CA ALA A 144 8.07 -4.50 31.40
C ALA A 144 9.13 -4.07 30.36
N LEU A 145 8.71 -3.75 29.14
CA LEU A 145 9.61 -3.30 28.06
C LEU A 145 10.18 -1.92 28.34
N ILE A 146 9.39 -1.02 28.95
CA ILE A 146 9.86 0.29 29.40
C ILE A 146 10.93 0.13 30.48
N ALA A 147 10.67 -0.69 31.49
CA ALA A 147 11.63 -0.95 32.57
C ALA A 147 12.94 -1.57 32.04
N ASP A 148 12.83 -2.53 31.13
CA ASP A 148 14.00 -3.15 30.48
C ASP A 148 14.80 -2.16 29.64
N PHE A 149 14.13 -1.26 28.93
CA PHE A 149 14.79 -0.21 28.15
C PHE A 149 15.58 0.75 29.05
N HIS A 150 14.98 1.27 30.13
CA HIS A 150 15.65 2.19 31.07
C HIS A 150 16.76 1.51 31.88
N ARG A 151 16.61 0.22 32.21
CA ARG A 151 17.68 -0.57 32.83
C ARG A 151 18.93 -0.63 31.93
N LYS A 152 18.74 -0.74 30.62
CA LYS A 152 19.83 -0.75 29.63
C LYS A 152 20.34 0.66 29.30
N ASN A 153 19.47 1.67 29.40
CA ASN A 153 19.75 3.04 29.03
C ASN A 153 19.42 4.01 30.18
N PRO A 154 20.22 4.03 31.27
CA PRO A 154 19.90 4.79 32.48
C PRO A 154 19.93 6.33 32.28
N ASN A 155 20.58 6.81 31.22
CA ASN A 155 20.68 8.24 30.89
C ASN A 155 19.60 8.73 29.92
N ALA A 156 18.67 7.86 29.50
CA ALA A 156 17.54 8.21 28.66
C ALA A 156 16.34 8.64 29.52
N PRO A 157 15.49 9.57 29.05
CA PRO A 157 15.59 10.32 27.78
C PRO A 157 16.60 11.47 27.89
N ARG A 158 17.35 11.70 26.80
CA ARG A 158 18.29 12.83 26.68
C ARG A 158 17.61 14.10 26.15
#